data_AF-A0A846W3U1-F1
#
_entry.id   AF-A0A846W3U1-F1
#
_cell.length_a   1.000
_cell.length_b   1.000
_cell.length_c   1.000
_cell.angle_alpha   90.00
_cell.angle_beta   90.00
_cell.angle_gamma   90.00
#
_symmetry.space_group_name_H-M   'P 1'
#
loop_
_entity.id
_entity.type
_entity.pdbx_description
1 polymer ?
#
loop_
_entity_poly.entity_id
_entity_poly.type
_entity_poly.pdbx_seq_one_letter_code
_entity_poly.pdbx_strand_id
1 'polypeptide(L)'
;MVTADGDLAGDPAAHPVARRENRFRWVKWVLGAILLALLVGEGVYLWPRLHESWRTLTEIHWGWVLLCVFAQAVSMSGFGRVQKQLLYAGGVDVSQGKSVSVVYGATAMSLTLPAGQVFSTAFTYRQTRRWGASPIVASWQLVFSGVVAAAGLALLGIAGAALVGQGIGVKLIATLVLLGAVLVAGSYLARHPGTLEAMLRKVLALVNRLRKKPADHGIPKLAEIRAQLESVDLGKRDGALVGVWALVHRFADVACLGAACYAVGADPKLSGLLIAFAAGKAVGSIPFAPGGIVYVDATLIYGLTAGAGLPAAQAVAAAFVYRFVSFILVAIVGWIVFAFLFRTKQADDEEYEAEFKQRRI
;
A
#
# COMPACT_ATOMS: atom_id res chain seq x y z
N MET A 1 -43.74 -60.65 22.87
CA MET A 1 -44.75 -59.57 23.02
C MET A 1 -44.01 -58.27 22.81
N VAL A 2 -44.51 -57.42 21.89
CA VAL A 2 -43.96 -56.12 21.42
C VAL A 2 -42.81 -56.22 20.39
N THR A 3 -42.86 -55.35 19.38
CA THR A 3 -42.70 -55.59 17.94
C THR A 3 -41.33 -55.24 17.31
N ALA A 4 -41.08 -55.83 16.13
CA ALA A 4 -39.98 -55.58 15.22
C ALA A 4 -40.33 -54.53 14.14
N ASP A 5 -39.34 -53.69 13.78
CA ASP A 5 -39.16 -52.82 12.60
C ASP A 5 -40.17 -51.70 12.23
N GLY A 6 -39.63 -50.49 11.99
CA GLY A 6 -40.24 -49.44 11.15
C GLY A 6 -40.07 -47.99 11.65
N ASP A 7 -39.09 -47.26 11.10
CA ASP A 7 -38.76 -45.83 11.32
C ASP A 7 -39.92 -44.83 11.13
N LEU A 8 -39.81 -43.63 11.76
CA LEU A 8 -39.78 -42.30 11.09
C LEU A 8 -39.67 -41.11 12.09
N ALA A 9 -38.56 -40.37 11.95
CA ALA A 9 -38.39 -38.91 11.90
C ALA A 9 -39.20 -37.94 12.80
N GLY A 10 -38.46 -37.08 13.52
CA GLY A 10 -38.75 -35.64 13.58
C GLY A 10 -38.78 -34.98 14.95
N ASP A 11 -37.63 -34.57 15.49
CA ASP A 11 -37.35 -33.15 15.82
C ASP A 11 -35.88 -32.98 16.28
N PRO A 12 -34.98 -32.35 15.50
CA PRO A 12 -33.70 -31.92 16.04
C PRO A 12 -33.93 -30.65 16.87
N ALA A 13 -33.55 -30.73 18.14
CA ALA A 13 -33.52 -29.60 19.08
C ALA A 13 -33.02 -28.31 18.42
N ALA A 14 -33.84 -27.26 18.47
CA ALA A 14 -33.47 -25.94 18.00
C ALA A 14 -32.19 -25.45 18.70
N HIS A 15 -31.07 -25.44 17.98
CA HIS A 15 -29.87 -24.76 18.42
C HIS A 15 -30.15 -23.25 18.49
N PRO A 16 -29.86 -22.57 19.62
CA PRO A 16 -29.97 -21.13 19.66
C PRO A 16 -28.90 -20.55 18.73
N VAL A 17 -29.33 -20.04 17.57
CA VAL A 17 -28.47 -19.24 16.69
C VAL A 17 -28.05 -18.01 17.49
N ALA A 18 -26.84 -18.05 18.05
CA ALA A 18 -26.28 -16.97 18.83
C ALA A 18 -26.21 -15.71 17.94
N ARG A 19 -27.12 -14.78 18.22
CA ARG A 19 -27.20 -13.45 17.62
C ARG A 19 -25.95 -12.66 18.00
N ARG A 20 -24.85 -12.87 17.27
CA ARG A 20 -23.56 -12.17 17.45
C ARG A 20 -23.47 -10.90 16.60
N GLU A 21 -24.59 -10.23 16.37
CA GLU A 21 -24.66 -8.93 15.72
C GLU A 21 -24.73 -7.83 16.78
N ASN A 22 -23.58 -7.30 17.24
CA ASN A 22 -23.49 -5.89 17.70
C ASN A 22 -22.10 -5.49 18.21
N ARG A 23 -21.19 -6.44 18.49
CA ARG A 23 -19.90 -6.11 19.13
C ARG A 23 -18.95 -5.26 18.27
N PHE A 24 -19.27 -5.08 16.99
CA PHE A 24 -18.44 -4.38 16.02
C PHE A 24 -18.97 -3.02 15.56
N ARG A 25 -20.12 -2.56 16.08
CA ARG A 25 -20.50 -1.15 15.95
C ARG A 25 -19.52 -0.25 16.69
N TRP A 26 -19.01 -0.69 17.84
CA TRP A 26 -18.05 0.08 18.64
C TRP A 26 -16.71 0.30 17.93
N VAL A 27 -16.23 -0.67 17.13
CA VAL A 27 -15.00 -0.50 16.33
C VAL A 27 -15.16 0.62 15.28
N LYS A 28 -16.35 0.82 14.70
CA LYS A 28 -16.63 1.96 13.82
C LYS A 28 -16.50 3.30 14.56
N TRP A 29 -16.99 3.35 15.80
CA TRP A 29 -16.88 4.53 16.66
C TRP A 29 -15.45 4.75 17.14
N VAL A 30 -14.67 3.69 17.40
CA VAL A 30 -13.27 3.79 17.82
C VAL A 30 -12.38 4.23 16.66
N LEU A 31 -12.55 3.66 15.46
CA LEU A 31 -11.83 4.11 14.26
C LEU A 31 -12.23 5.54 13.89
N GLY A 32 -13.52 5.87 13.95
CA GLY A 32 -14.02 7.23 13.78
C GLY A 32 -13.46 8.19 14.84
N ALA A 33 -13.38 7.78 16.10
CA ALA A 33 -12.83 8.58 17.20
C ALA A 33 -11.31 8.74 17.10
N ILE A 34 -10.56 7.71 16.67
CA ILE A 34 -9.13 7.81 16.41
C ILE A 34 -8.88 8.77 15.25
N LEU A 35 -9.65 8.64 14.16
CA LEU A 35 -9.51 9.50 12.99
C LEU A 35 -9.95 10.94 13.28
N LEU A 36 -11.00 11.14 14.09
CA LEU A 36 -11.42 12.44 14.60
C LEU A 36 -10.38 13.02 15.56
N ALA A 37 -9.81 12.24 16.47
CA ALA A 37 -8.76 12.69 17.38
C ALA A 37 -7.49 13.08 16.63
N LEU A 38 -7.19 12.41 15.51
CA LEU A 38 -6.06 12.72 14.65
C LEU A 38 -6.33 13.99 13.83
N LEU A 39 -7.54 14.17 13.30
CA LEU A 39 -8.03 15.42 12.68
C LEU A 39 -7.98 16.60 13.65
N VAL A 40 -8.45 16.41 14.89
CA VAL A 40 -8.46 17.43 15.94
C VAL A 40 -7.05 17.71 16.43
N GLY A 41 -6.19 16.70 16.56
CA GLY A 41 -4.80 16.86 16.95
C GLY A 41 -4.00 17.68 15.93
N GLU A 42 -4.13 17.35 14.64
CA GLU A 42 -3.57 18.13 13.52
C GLU A 42 -4.15 19.55 13.49
N GLY A 43 -5.48 19.67 13.62
CA GLY A 43 -6.18 20.96 13.65
C GLY A 43 -5.67 21.86 14.78
N VAL A 44 -5.55 21.33 16.00
CA VAL A 44 -5.05 22.06 17.18
C VAL A 44 -3.56 22.39 17.08
N TYR A 45 -2.75 21.50 16.48
CA TYR A 45 -1.32 21.76 16.26
C TYR A 45 -1.09 22.87 15.22
N LEU A 46 -1.89 22.90 14.16
CA LEU A 46 -1.81 23.91 13.10
C LEU A 46 -2.59 25.21 13.42
N TRP A 47 -3.54 25.17 14.36
CA TRP A 47 -4.39 26.30 14.75
C TRP A 47 -3.61 27.60 15.07
N PRO A 48 -2.50 27.57 15.84
CA PRO A 48 -1.75 28.78 16.17
C PRO A 48 -1.09 29.42 14.94
N ARG A 49 -0.67 28.61 13.96
CA ARG A 49 -0.07 29.08 12.70
C ARG A 49 -1.11 29.52 11.67
N LEU A 50 -2.30 28.94 11.73
CA LEU A 50 -3.45 29.33 10.90
C LEU A 50 -4.06 30.67 11.35
N HIS A 51 -4.05 30.98 12.65
CA HIS A 51 -4.60 32.25 13.16
C HIS A 51 -3.86 33.49 12.61
N GLU A 52 -2.55 33.42 12.39
CA GLU A 52 -1.79 34.49 11.71
C GLU A 52 -2.10 34.57 10.20
N SER A 53 -2.60 33.49 9.61
CA SER A 53 -2.85 33.33 8.17
C SER A 53 -4.32 33.50 7.76
N TRP A 54 -5.24 33.57 8.73
CA TRP A 54 -6.70 33.57 8.50
C TRP A 54 -7.20 34.80 7.73
N ARG A 55 -6.44 35.92 7.77
CA ARG A 55 -6.69 37.12 6.97
C ARG A 55 -6.29 36.99 5.50
N THR A 56 -5.48 35.98 5.13
CA THR A 56 -5.02 35.74 3.75
C THR A 56 -5.63 34.49 3.13
N LEU A 57 -6.21 33.58 3.94
CA LEU A 57 -6.76 32.28 3.53
C LEU A 57 -8.27 32.28 3.23
N THR A 58 -8.91 33.44 3.12
CA THR A 58 -10.37 33.53 2.96
C THR A 58 -10.89 33.07 1.59
N GLU A 59 -10.00 32.82 0.61
CA GLU A 59 -10.35 32.34 -0.73
C GLU A 59 -9.68 31.00 -1.05
N ILE A 60 -10.13 29.92 -0.38
CA ILE A 60 -9.82 28.57 -0.86
C ILE A 60 -10.49 28.38 -2.22
N HIS A 61 -9.69 28.03 -3.22
CA HIS A 61 -10.17 27.75 -4.56
C HIS A 61 -10.63 26.30 -4.66
N TRP A 62 -11.93 26.07 -4.48
CA TRP A 62 -12.53 24.73 -4.46
C TRP A 62 -12.28 23.90 -5.73
N GLY A 63 -12.10 24.55 -6.90
CA GLY A 63 -11.72 23.85 -8.13
C GLY A 63 -10.39 23.11 -8.02
N TRP A 64 -9.40 23.72 -7.37
CA TRP A 64 -8.10 23.10 -7.13
C TRP A 64 -8.17 22.01 -6.05
N VAL A 65 -9.04 22.15 -5.05
CA VAL A 65 -9.31 21.08 -4.07
C VAL A 65 -9.93 19.86 -4.76
N LEU A 66 -10.89 20.06 -5.66
CA LEU A 66 -11.46 18.97 -6.46
C LEU A 66 -10.41 18.31 -7.35
N LEU A 67 -9.53 19.10 -7.98
CA LEU A 67 -8.41 18.56 -8.75
C LEU A 67 -7.44 17.76 -7.87
N CYS A 68 -7.17 18.22 -6.64
CA CYS A 68 -6.35 17.51 -5.66
C CYS A 68 -6.95 16.13 -5.34
N VAL A 69 -8.25 16.07 -5.03
CA VAL A 69 -8.98 14.81 -4.78
C VAL A 69 -8.96 13.90 -6.00
N PHE A 70 -9.21 14.45 -7.19
CA PHE A 70 -9.18 13.69 -8.44
C PHE A 70 -7.80 13.12 -8.74
N ALA A 71 -6.74 13.94 -8.61
CA ALA A 71 -5.37 13.51 -8.80
C ALA A 71 -5.00 12.40 -7.80
N GLN A 72 -5.42 12.50 -6.54
CA GLN A 72 -5.23 11.44 -5.56
C GLN A 72 -5.96 10.15 -5.96
N ALA A 73 -7.19 10.22 -6.48
CA ALA A 73 -7.94 9.05 -6.95
C ALA A 73 -7.27 8.38 -8.17
N VAL A 74 -6.74 9.18 -9.10
CA VAL A 74 -5.94 8.70 -10.24
C VAL A 74 -4.67 8.03 -9.75
N SER A 75 -3.99 8.63 -8.78
CA SER A 75 -2.80 8.06 -8.15
C SER A 75 -3.07 6.67 -7.56
N MET A 76 -4.12 6.53 -6.75
CA MET A 76 -4.48 5.24 -6.15
C MET A 76 -4.90 4.21 -7.20
N SER A 77 -5.61 4.64 -8.24
CA SER A 77 -5.99 3.78 -9.36
C SER A 77 -4.78 3.30 -10.16
N GLY A 78 -3.80 4.17 -10.39
CA GLY A 78 -2.53 3.84 -11.03
C GLY A 78 -1.74 2.82 -10.22
N PHE A 79 -1.65 3.00 -8.90
CA PHE A 79 -0.99 2.04 -8.04
C PHE A 79 -1.69 0.67 -8.02
N GLY A 80 -3.02 0.64 -8.05
CA GLY A 80 -3.78 -0.60 -8.27
C GLY A 80 -3.46 -1.27 -9.60
N ARG A 81 -3.28 -0.51 -10.69
CA ARG A 81 -2.88 -1.10 -11.98
C ARG A 81 -1.47 -1.67 -11.95
N VAL A 82 -0.53 -1.02 -11.28
CA VAL A 82 0.82 -1.55 -11.05
C VAL A 82 0.75 -2.90 -10.33
N GLN A 83 0.01 -2.98 -9.21
CA GLN A 83 -0.13 -4.23 -8.47
C GLN A 83 -0.81 -5.32 -9.31
N LYS A 84 -1.90 -4.98 -10.01
CA LYS A 84 -2.59 -5.89 -10.91
C LYS A 84 -1.65 -6.45 -11.98
N GLN A 85 -0.88 -5.60 -12.67
CA GLN A 85 -0.01 -6.03 -13.76
C GLN A 85 1.14 -6.92 -13.26
N LEU A 86 1.67 -6.63 -12.07
CA LEU A 86 2.68 -7.47 -11.42
C LEU A 86 2.13 -8.87 -11.09
N LEU A 87 0.86 -8.96 -10.66
CA LEU A 87 0.19 -10.24 -10.41
C LEU A 87 -0.13 -10.98 -11.70
N TYR A 88 -0.59 -10.26 -12.73
CA TYR A 88 -0.89 -10.81 -14.05
C TYR A 88 0.35 -11.48 -14.65
N ALA A 89 1.51 -10.81 -14.57
CA ALA A 89 2.76 -11.38 -15.03
C ALA A 89 3.18 -12.63 -14.24
N GLY A 90 2.74 -12.75 -12.99
CA GLY A 90 2.89 -13.94 -12.14
C GLY A 90 1.84 -15.03 -12.38
N GLY A 91 1.03 -14.93 -13.45
CA GLY A 91 -0.01 -15.88 -13.80
C GLY A 91 -1.31 -15.74 -13.01
N VAL A 92 -1.52 -14.61 -12.32
CA VAL A 92 -2.69 -14.37 -11.46
C VAL A 92 -3.53 -13.24 -12.01
N ASP A 93 -4.69 -13.60 -12.58
CA ASP A 93 -5.65 -12.65 -13.11
C ASP A 93 -6.51 -12.01 -12.00
N VAL A 94 -6.42 -10.68 -11.87
CA VAL A 94 -7.17 -9.92 -10.88
C VAL A 94 -7.90 -8.74 -11.53
N SER A 95 -9.18 -8.58 -11.22
CA SER A 95 -9.94 -7.40 -11.66
C SER A 95 -9.38 -6.11 -11.04
N GLN A 96 -9.47 -4.99 -11.76
CA GLN A 96 -8.97 -3.69 -11.27
C GLN A 96 -9.59 -3.28 -9.94
N GLY A 97 -10.91 -3.48 -9.76
CA GLY A 97 -11.59 -3.13 -8.52
C GLY A 97 -11.05 -3.87 -7.29
N LYS A 98 -10.76 -5.18 -7.41
CA LYS A 98 -10.16 -5.98 -6.33
C LYS A 98 -8.77 -5.46 -5.95
N SER A 99 -7.93 -5.17 -6.94
CA SER A 99 -6.58 -4.65 -6.69
C SER A 99 -6.61 -3.27 -6.03
N VAL A 100 -7.41 -2.34 -6.55
CA VAL A 100 -7.58 -1.01 -5.96
C VAL A 100 -8.13 -1.10 -4.54
N SER A 101 -9.05 -2.03 -4.27
CA SER A 101 -9.60 -2.22 -2.93
C SER A 101 -8.54 -2.68 -1.92
N VAL A 102 -7.68 -3.61 -2.31
CA VAL A 102 -6.55 -4.05 -1.48
C VAL A 102 -5.57 -2.90 -1.27
N VAL A 103 -5.25 -2.15 -2.32
CA VAL A 103 -4.38 -0.97 -2.24
C VAL A 103 -4.92 0.04 -1.23
N TYR A 104 -6.20 0.43 -1.32
CA TYR A 104 -6.81 1.36 -0.37
C TYR A 104 -6.81 0.82 1.07
N GLY A 105 -7.17 -0.45 1.28
CA GLY A 105 -7.13 -1.07 2.60
C GLY A 105 -5.72 -1.15 3.19
N ALA A 106 -4.75 -1.54 2.37
CA ALA A 106 -3.33 -1.61 2.73
C ALA A 106 -2.79 -0.22 3.08
N THR A 107 -3.09 0.80 2.25
CA THR A 107 -2.71 2.18 2.53
C THR A 107 -3.35 2.69 3.81
N ALA A 108 -4.65 2.45 4.05
CA ALA A 108 -5.29 2.86 5.29
C ALA A 108 -4.60 2.24 6.53
N MET A 109 -4.31 0.94 6.52
CA MET A 109 -3.53 0.29 7.59
C MET A 109 -2.14 0.91 7.74
N SER A 110 -1.47 1.20 6.62
CA SER A 110 -0.15 1.82 6.59
C SER A 110 -0.12 3.19 7.24
N LEU A 111 -1.20 3.96 7.09
CA LEU A 111 -1.30 5.34 7.56
C LEU A 111 -1.73 5.42 9.02
N THR A 112 -2.59 4.51 9.50
CA THR A 112 -3.23 4.62 10.81
C THR A 112 -2.64 3.70 11.90
N LEU A 113 -1.98 2.59 11.53
CA LEU A 113 -1.47 1.63 12.52
C LEU A 113 -0.01 1.90 12.90
N PRO A 114 0.38 1.70 14.17
CA PRO A 114 1.79 1.62 14.54
C PRO A 114 2.45 0.44 13.81
N ALA A 115 3.63 0.65 13.24
CA ALA A 115 4.25 -0.28 12.28
C ALA A 115 3.32 -0.62 11.09
N GLY A 116 2.48 0.33 10.65
CA GLY A 116 1.48 0.13 9.61
C GLY A 116 2.03 -0.44 8.31
N GLN A 117 3.29 -0.14 7.96
CA GLN A 117 3.97 -0.73 6.79
C GLN A 117 4.01 -2.27 6.86
N VAL A 118 4.24 -2.84 8.05
CA VAL A 118 4.28 -4.29 8.26
C VAL A 118 2.89 -4.88 8.10
N PHE A 119 1.88 -4.27 8.72
CA PHE A 119 0.48 -4.71 8.62
C PHE A 119 -0.07 -4.60 7.19
N SER A 120 0.21 -3.50 6.52
CA SER A 120 -0.14 -3.25 5.11
C SER A 120 0.47 -4.30 4.18
N THR A 121 1.76 -4.60 4.36
CA THR A 121 2.48 -5.60 3.57
C THR A 121 1.91 -6.99 3.82
N ALA A 122 1.69 -7.35 5.09
CA ALA A 122 1.10 -8.64 5.47
C ALA A 122 -0.34 -8.79 4.95
N PHE A 123 -1.14 -7.73 5.00
CA PHE A 123 -2.50 -7.72 4.46
C PHE A 123 -2.48 -7.92 2.93
N THR A 124 -1.64 -7.16 2.22
CA THR A 124 -1.46 -7.31 0.77
C THR A 124 -1.03 -8.73 0.42
N TYR A 125 -0.04 -9.28 1.12
CA TYR A 125 0.42 -10.67 0.94
C TYR A 125 -0.72 -11.68 1.13
N ARG A 126 -1.52 -11.55 2.21
CA ARG A 126 -2.64 -12.47 2.46
C ARG A 126 -3.69 -12.39 1.36
N GLN A 127 -4.02 -11.19 0.89
CA GLN A 127 -5.02 -11.02 -0.17
C GLN A 127 -4.55 -11.55 -1.52
N THR A 128 -3.28 -11.31 -1.89
CA THR A 128 -2.73 -11.84 -3.14
C THR A 128 -2.66 -13.38 -3.10
N ARG A 129 -2.29 -13.96 -1.97
CA ARG A 129 -2.33 -15.42 -1.75
C ARG A 129 -3.75 -16.00 -1.91
N ARG A 130 -4.78 -15.29 -1.44
CA ARG A 130 -6.19 -15.70 -1.61
C ARG A 130 -6.66 -15.69 -3.06
N TRP A 131 -6.05 -14.88 -3.91
CA TRP A 131 -6.35 -14.88 -5.34
C TRP A 131 -5.61 -15.98 -6.12
N GLY A 132 -4.89 -16.86 -5.43
CA GLY A 132 -4.17 -17.98 -6.04
C GLY A 132 -2.69 -17.69 -6.31
N ALA A 133 -2.16 -16.52 -5.94
CA ALA A 133 -0.74 -16.25 -6.09
C ALA A 133 0.08 -17.22 -5.25
N SER A 134 1.11 -17.85 -5.85
CA SER A 134 2.06 -18.67 -5.11
C SER A 134 2.84 -17.81 -4.09
N PRO A 135 3.45 -18.38 -3.03
CA PRO A 135 4.23 -17.60 -2.07
C PRO A 135 5.37 -16.82 -2.73
N ILE A 136 5.93 -17.38 -3.80
CA ILE A 136 7.01 -16.77 -4.58
C ILE A 136 6.47 -15.58 -5.37
N VAL A 137 5.35 -15.73 -6.09
CA VAL A 137 4.73 -14.64 -6.85
C VAL A 137 4.32 -13.49 -5.94
N ALA A 138 3.71 -13.80 -4.78
CA ALA A 138 3.32 -12.77 -3.82
C ALA A 138 4.53 -12.02 -3.23
N SER A 139 5.61 -12.74 -2.90
CA SER A 139 6.85 -12.12 -2.40
C SER A 139 7.53 -11.27 -3.47
N TRP A 140 7.58 -11.77 -4.70
CA TRP A 140 8.14 -11.07 -5.85
C TRP A 140 7.36 -9.78 -6.15
N GLN A 141 6.03 -9.85 -6.17
CA GLN A 141 5.16 -8.69 -6.38
C GLN A 141 5.41 -7.59 -5.33
N LEU A 142 5.57 -7.96 -4.06
CA LEU A 142 5.86 -6.99 -2.99
C LEU A 142 7.22 -6.31 -3.18
N VAL A 143 8.27 -7.10 -3.50
CA VAL A 143 9.61 -6.55 -3.76
C VAL A 143 9.59 -5.64 -4.98
N PHE A 144 9.01 -6.06 -6.10
CA PHE A 144 8.92 -5.26 -7.31
C PHE A 144 8.09 -4.00 -7.12
N SER A 145 6.99 -4.08 -6.36
CA SER A 145 6.21 -2.90 -6.00
C SER A 145 7.05 -1.89 -5.19
N GLY A 146 7.89 -2.37 -4.26
CA GLY A 146 8.82 -1.52 -3.50
C GLY A 146 9.89 -0.89 -4.38
N VAL A 147 10.44 -1.65 -5.34
CA VAL A 147 11.41 -1.16 -6.32
C VAL A 147 10.78 -0.10 -7.21
N VAL A 148 9.60 -0.35 -7.78
CA VAL A 148 8.87 0.63 -8.60
C VAL A 148 8.60 1.91 -7.81
N ALA A 149 8.24 1.80 -6.53
CA ALA A 149 8.09 2.96 -5.66
C ALA A 149 9.43 3.70 -5.46
N ALA A 150 10.53 3.02 -5.15
CA ALA A 150 11.84 3.67 -5.02
C ALA A 150 12.29 4.34 -6.33
N ALA A 151 12.06 3.69 -7.46
CA ALA A 151 12.39 4.19 -8.80
C ALA A 151 11.67 5.49 -9.08
N GLY A 152 10.37 5.52 -8.81
CA GLY A 152 9.56 6.72 -8.97
C GLY A 152 10.04 7.87 -8.09
N LEU A 153 10.55 7.62 -6.86
CA LEU A 153 11.11 8.70 -6.04
C LEU A 153 12.41 9.24 -6.63
N ALA A 154 13.30 8.33 -7.05
CA ALA A 154 14.58 8.71 -7.65
C ALA A 154 14.37 9.54 -8.92
N LEU A 155 13.45 9.13 -9.80
CA LEU A 155 13.12 9.86 -11.03
C LEU A 155 12.60 11.27 -10.75
N LEU A 156 11.70 11.44 -9.77
CA LEU A 156 11.23 12.78 -9.40
C LEU A 156 12.36 13.64 -8.80
N GLY A 157 13.24 13.04 -7.99
CA GLY A 157 14.41 13.72 -7.45
C GLY A 157 15.37 14.21 -8.54
N ILE A 158 15.61 13.39 -9.57
CA ILE A 158 16.43 13.75 -10.75
C ILE A 158 15.77 14.88 -11.51
N ALA A 159 14.49 14.74 -11.84
CA ALA A 159 13.75 15.74 -12.59
C ALA A 159 13.79 17.09 -11.84
N GLY A 160 13.55 17.07 -10.53
CA GLY A 160 13.68 18.25 -9.68
C GLY A 160 15.08 18.87 -9.72
N ALA A 161 16.13 18.07 -9.48
CA ALA A 161 17.52 18.55 -9.49
C ALA A 161 17.97 19.10 -10.84
N ALA A 162 17.59 18.42 -11.94
CA ALA A 162 17.89 18.83 -13.30
C ALA A 162 17.24 20.19 -13.63
N LEU A 163 16.00 20.42 -13.19
CA LEU A 163 15.32 21.71 -13.35
C LEU A 163 15.95 22.85 -12.52
N VAL A 164 16.68 22.54 -11.45
CA VAL A 164 17.47 23.54 -10.69
C VAL A 164 18.83 23.80 -11.35
N GLY A 165 19.22 23.01 -12.36
CA GLY A 165 20.55 23.10 -12.97
C GLY A 165 21.66 22.51 -12.10
N GLN A 166 21.33 21.72 -11.06
CA GLN A 166 22.32 21.01 -10.27
C GLN A 166 22.70 19.70 -10.97
N GLY A 167 23.99 19.38 -11.01
CA GLY A 167 24.49 18.11 -11.53
C GLY A 167 23.94 16.91 -10.76
N ILE A 168 23.76 15.77 -11.45
CA ILE A 168 23.26 14.54 -10.84
C ILE A 168 24.30 14.04 -9.83
N GLY A 169 23.97 14.11 -8.53
CA GLY A 169 24.86 13.66 -7.47
C GLY A 169 25.11 12.14 -7.49
N VAL A 170 26.33 11.73 -7.12
CA VAL A 170 26.78 10.31 -7.11
C VAL A 170 25.86 9.39 -6.32
N LYS A 171 25.27 9.85 -5.20
CA LYS A 171 24.31 9.08 -4.39
C LYS A 171 23.06 8.69 -5.18
N LEU A 172 22.66 9.53 -6.12
CA LEU A 172 21.46 9.35 -6.91
C LEU A 172 21.72 8.38 -8.07
N ILE A 173 22.89 8.48 -8.69
CA ILE A 173 23.41 7.46 -9.63
C ILE A 173 23.50 6.10 -8.93
N ALA A 174 24.07 6.03 -7.73
CA ALA A 174 24.13 4.80 -6.95
C ALA A 174 22.74 4.22 -6.64
N THR A 175 21.75 5.08 -6.36
CA THR A 175 20.36 4.66 -6.18
C THR A 175 19.78 4.06 -7.45
N LEU A 176 19.98 4.69 -8.61
CA LEU A 176 19.54 4.17 -9.91
C LEU A 176 20.23 2.85 -10.27
N VAL A 177 21.52 2.73 -10.00
CA VAL A 177 22.31 1.51 -10.24
C VAL A 177 21.80 0.38 -9.34
N LEU A 178 21.59 0.64 -8.05
CA LEU A 178 21.01 -0.35 -7.12
C LEU A 178 19.63 -0.78 -7.60
N LEU A 179 18.81 0.17 -8.04
CA LEU A 179 17.47 -0.10 -8.54
C LEU A 179 17.48 -0.95 -9.81
N GLY A 180 18.35 -0.61 -10.76
CA GLY A 180 18.62 -1.40 -11.95
C GLY A 180 19.13 -2.80 -11.59
N ALA A 181 20.04 -2.92 -10.63
CA ALA A 181 20.56 -4.20 -10.16
C ALA A 181 19.47 -5.07 -9.54
N VAL A 182 18.53 -4.51 -8.77
CA VAL A 182 17.39 -5.26 -8.22
C VAL A 182 16.41 -5.69 -9.32
N LEU A 183 16.14 -4.84 -10.30
CA LEU A 183 15.30 -5.20 -11.46
C LEU A 183 15.96 -6.32 -12.28
N VAL A 184 17.26 -6.23 -12.55
CA VAL A 184 18.02 -7.27 -13.26
C VAL A 184 18.05 -8.55 -12.44
N ALA A 185 18.40 -8.49 -11.15
CA ALA A 185 18.42 -9.66 -10.28
C ALA A 185 17.04 -10.32 -10.16
N GLY A 186 15.97 -9.53 -10.05
CA GLY A 186 14.60 -10.04 -10.00
C GLY A 186 14.16 -10.66 -11.32
N SER A 187 14.55 -10.09 -12.47
CA SER A 187 14.30 -10.67 -13.79
C SER A 187 15.15 -11.93 -14.04
N TYR A 188 16.38 -11.97 -13.52
CA TYR A 188 17.28 -13.10 -13.60
C TYR A 188 16.79 -14.27 -12.74
N LEU A 189 16.33 -14.00 -11.51
CA LEU A 189 15.69 -15.00 -10.66
C LEU A 189 14.41 -15.57 -11.28
N ALA A 190 13.59 -14.72 -11.92
CA ALA A 190 12.40 -15.16 -12.64
C ALA A 190 12.75 -16.06 -13.85
N ARG A 191 13.86 -15.78 -14.55
CA ARG A 191 14.32 -16.53 -15.72
C ARG A 191 15.17 -17.77 -15.39
N HIS A 192 15.73 -17.86 -14.18
CA HIS A 192 16.59 -18.97 -13.74
C HIS A 192 16.05 -19.61 -12.43
N PRO A 193 14.97 -20.40 -12.52
CA PRO A 193 14.31 -21.01 -11.36
C PRO A 193 15.23 -21.93 -10.53
N GLY A 194 16.26 -22.53 -11.14
CA GLY A 194 17.19 -23.44 -10.46
C GLY A 194 18.06 -22.78 -9.37
N THR A 195 18.44 -21.50 -9.54
CA THR A 195 19.17 -20.72 -8.53
C THR A 195 18.32 -20.37 -7.32
N LEU A 196 17.03 -20.11 -7.56
CA LEU A 196 16.03 -19.85 -6.53
C LEU A 196 15.79 -21.10 -5.69
N GLU A 197 15.74 -22.26 -6.34
CA GLU A 197 15.57 -23.55 -5.68
C GLU A 197 16.76 -23.92 -4.77
N ALA A 198 17.99 -23.65 -5.21
CA ALA A 198 19.19 -23.86 -4.39
C ALA A 198 19.20 -22.96 -3.14
N MET A 199 18.72 -21.71 -3.28
CA MET A 199 18.61 -20.77 -2.18
C MET A 199 17.46 -21.16 -1.22
N LEU A 200 16.29 -21.53 -1.75
CA LEU A 200 15.15 -22.00 -0.95
C LEU A 200 15.49 -23.28 -0.19
N ARG A 201 16.20 -24.23 -0.81
CA ARG A 201 16.68 -25.45 -0.12
C ARG A 201 17.63 -25.12 1.02
N LYS A 202 18.55 -24.16 0.85
CA LYS A 202 19.45 -23.72 1.93
C LYS A 202 18.68 -23.07 3.09
N VAL A 203 17.71 -22.20 2.79
CA VAL A 203 16.87 -21.55 3.81
C VAL A 203 15.96 -22.55 4.51
N LEU A 204 15.33 -23.46 3.76
CA LEU A 204 14.48 -24.51 4.31
C LEU A 204 15.27 -25.49 5.18
N ALA A 205 16.49 -25.85 4.77
CA ALA A 205 17.41 -26.65 5.57
C ALA A 205 17.81 -25.92 6.85
N LEU A 206 18.06 -24.60 6.79
CA LEU A 206 18.38 -23.79 7.96
C LEU A 206 17.20 -23.70 8.94
N VAL A 207 15.99 -23.48 8.42
CA VAL A 207 14.75 -23.39 9.20
C VAL A 207 14.37 -24.76 9.78
N ASN A 208 14.49 -25.83 9.01
CA ASN A 208 14.25 -27.20 9.49
C ASN A 208 15.29 -27.60 10.55
N ARG A 209 16.55 -27.17 10.41
CA ARG A 209 17.59 -27.32 11.44
C ARG A 209 17.25 -26.57 12.72
N LEU A 210 16.75 -25.32 12.61
CA LEU A 210 16.28 -24.55 13.76
C LEU A 210 15.03 -25.15 14.42
N ARG A 211 14.13 -25.77 13.64
CA ARG A 211 12.88 -26.38 14.14
C ARG A 211 13.01 -27.88 14.47
N LYS A 212 14.23 -28.44 14.46
CA LYS A 212 14.54 -29.87 14.69
C LYS A 212 13.68 -30.82 13.83
N LYS A 213 13.43 -30.46 12.57
CA LYS A 213 12.71 -31.27 11.60
C LYS A 213 13.67 -31.90 10.58
N PRO A 214 13.34 -33.08 10.00
CA PRO A 214 14.15 -33.70 8.95
C PRO A 214 14.37 -32.73 7.77
N ALA A 215 15.57 -32.75 7.19
CA ALA A 215 15.97 -31.83 6.11
C ALA A 215 15.03 -31.90 4.88
N ASP A 216 14.45 -33.08 4.64
CA ASP A 216 13.64 -33.39 3.46
C ASP A 216 12.14 -33.08 3.62
N HIS A 217 11.73 -32.56 4.78
CA HIS A 217 10.34 -32.26 5.07
C HIS A 217 9.86 -31.03 4.27
N GLY A 218 9.06 -31.26 3.22
CA GLY A 218 8.49 -30.22 2.34
C GLY A 218 8.96 -30.24 0.89
N ILE A 219 9.87 -31.15 0.51
CA ILE A 219 10.39 -31.30 -0.85
C ILE A 219 9.31 -31.59 -1.92
N PRO A 220 8.24 -32.36 -1.66
CA PRO A 220 7.16 -32.55 -2.64
C PRO A 220 6.43 -31.24 -3.00
N LYS A 221 6.34 -30.30 -2.04
CA LYS A 221 5.72 -28.97 -2.22
C LYS A 221 6.58 -28.04 -3.09
N LEU A 222 7.89 -28.27 -3.14
CA LEU A 222 8.82 -27.54 -4.02
C LEU A 222 8.65 -27.96 -5.48
N ALA A 223 8.30 -29.22 -5.76
CA ALA A 223 8.01 -29.71 -7.11
C ALA A 223 6.68 -29.15 -7.67
N GLU A 224 5.69 -28.91 -6.81
CA GLU A 224 4.42 -28.28 -7.18
C GLU A 224 4.59 -26.77 -7.45
N ILE A 225 5.44 -26.11 -6.65
CA ILE A 225 5.86 -24.71 -6.87
C ILE A 225 6.66 -24.56 -8.18
N ARG A 226 7.46 -25.58 -8.57
CA ARG A 226 8.20 -25.63 -9.84
C ARG A 226 7.26 -25.62 -11.06
N ALA A 227 6.18 -26.38 -11.04
CA ALA A 227 5.19 -26.38 -12.13
C ALA A 227 4.48 -25.02 -12.30
N GLN A 228 4.36 -24.23 -11.22
CA GLN A 228 3.79 -22.89 -11.27
C GLN A 228 4.79 -21.82 -11.78
N LEU A 229 6.09 -22.01 -11.56
CA LEU A 229 7.16 -21.09 -11.97
C LEU A 229 7.43 -21.10 -13.49
N GLU A 230 7.14 -22.20 -14.18
CA GLU A 230 7.27 -22.30 -15.65
C GLU A 230 6.27 -21.41 -16.43
N SER A 231 5.35 -20.72 -15.73
CA SER A 231 4.33 -19.86 -16.35
C SER A 231 4.57 -18.34 -16.24
N VAL A 232 5.65 -17.91 -15.56
CA VAL A 232 5.91 -16.49 -15.27
C VAL A 232 6.83 -15.90 -16.33
N ASP A 233 6.25 -15.48 -17.45
CA ASP A 233 6.96 -14.76 -18.50
C ASP A 233 6.60 -13.26 -18.42
N LEU A 234 7.49 -12.46 -17.83
CA LEU A 234 7.36 -10.99 -17.88
C LEU A 234 7.71 -10.53 -19.28
N GLY A 235 6.69 -10.45 -20.14
CA GLY A 235 6.81 -9.83 -21.44
C GLY A 235 7.35 -8.40 -21.30
N LYS A 236 8.21 -7.97 -22.23
CA LYS A 236 8.73 -6.58 -22.29
C LYS A 236 7.59 -5.54 -22.28
N ARG A 237 6.42 -5.91 -22.80
CA ARG A 237 5.18 -5.10 -22.81
C ARG A 237 4.58 -4.91 -21.42
N ASP A 238 4.56 -5.95 -20.59
CA ASP A 238 4.03 -5.88 -19.22
C ASP A 238 4.90 -5.00 -18.34
N GLY A 239 6.23 -5.12 -18.49
CA GLY A 239 7.18 -4.22 -17.83
C GLY A 239 6.98 -2.75 -18.23
N ALA A 240 6.75 -2.48 -19.52
CA ALA A 240 6.47 -1.12 -20.00
C ALA A 240 5.15 -0.58 -19.44
N LEU A 241 4.09 -1.40 -19.38
CA LEU A 241 2.81 -1.02 -18.78
C LEU A 241 2.93 -0.73 -17.29
N VAL A 242 3.68 -1.55 -16.54
CA VAL A 242 4.01 -1.29 -15.12
C VAL A 242 4.71 0.07 -15.00
N GLY A 243 5.69 0.34 -15.86
CA GLY A 243 6.40 1.62 -15.90
C GLY A 243 5.46 2.81 -16.14
N VAL A 244 4.59 2.72 -17.14
CA VAL A 244 3.59 3.76 -17.45
C VAL A 244 2.67 4.01 -16.26
N TRP A 245 2.11 2.96 -15.65
CA TRP A 245 1.21 3.12 -14.50
C TRP A 245 1.92 3.64 -13.25
N ALA A 246 3.19 3.27 -13.07
CA ALA A 246 4.03 3.82 -12.01
C ALA A 246 4.28 5.32 -12.20
N LEU A 247 4.55 5.76 -13.44
CA LEU A 247 4.68 7.18 -13.77
C LEU A 247 3.35 7.91 -13.55
N VAL A 248 2.23 7.37 -14.02
CA VAL A 248 0.88 7.95 -13.79
C VAL A 248 0.62 8.11 -12.30
N HIS A 249 0.84 7.06 -11.49
CA HIS A 249 0.69 7.13 -10.04
C HIS A 249 1.54 8.27 -9.46
N ARG A 250 2.78 8.39 -9.93
CA ARG A 250 3.76 9.32 -9.36
C ARG A 250 3.54 10.78 -9.77
N PHE A 251 3.21 11.04 -11.03
CA PHE A 251 2.83 12.36 -11.50
C PHE A 251 1.49 12.80 -10.91
N ALA A 252 0.53 11.90 -10.73
CA ALA A 252 -0.74 12.21 -10.09
C ALA A 252 -0.56 12.60 -8.61
N ASP A 253 0.35 11.94 -7.89
CA ASP A 253 0.72 12.32 -6.52
C ASP A 253 1.37 13.72 -6.46
N VAL A 254 2.26 14.06 -7.40
CA VAL A 254 2.87 15.41 -7.49
C VAL A 254 1.82 16.45 -7.88
N ALA A 255 0.94 16.13 -8.82
CA ALA A 255 -0.16 17.00 -9.23
C ALA A 255 -1.14 17.25 -8.07
N CYS A 256 -1.37 16.24 -7.22
CA CYS A 256 -2.14 16.39 -5.98
C CYS A 256 -1.51 17.44 -5.05
N LEU A 257 -0.18 17.41 -4.85
CA LEU A 257 0.53 18.42 -4.07
C LEU A 257 0.51 19.80 -4.73
N GLY A 258 0.72 19.89 -6.04
CA GLY A 258 0.66 21.14 -6.79
C GLY A 258 -0.73 21.78 -6.73
N ALA A 259 -1.79 20.98 -6.93
CA ALA A 259 -3.17 21.42 -6.78
C ALA A 259 -3.47 21.90 -5.36
N ALA A 260 -2.89 21.28 -4.33
CA ALA A 260 -3.01 21.76 -2.95
C ALA A 260 -2.35 23.14 -2.75
N CYS A 261 -1.23 23.43 -3.43
CA CYS A 261 -0.60 24.75 -3.43
C CYS A 261 -1.51 25.79 -4.11
N TYR A 262 -2.03 25.48 -5.30
CA TYR A 262 -2.94 26.38 -6.02
C TYR A 262 -4.27 26.59 -5.28
N ALA A 263 -4.75 25.61 -4.52
CA ALA A 263 -5.96 25.73 -3.72
C ALA A 263 -5.87 26.82 -2.64
N VAL A 264 -4.67 27.10 -2.15
CA VAL A 264 -4.39 28.15 -1.15
C VAL A 264 -3.85 29.44 -1.77
N GLY A 265 -3.93 29.58 -3.10
CA GLY A 265 -3.46 30.76 -3.83
C GLY A 265 -1.94 30.88 -3.94
N ALA A 266 -1.20 29.78 -3.76
CA ALA A 266 0.25 29.75 -3.94
C ALA A 266 0.64 29.35 -5.36
N ASP A 267 1.80 29.82 -5.83
CA ASP A 267 2.37 29.46 -7.12
C ASP A 267 3.74 28.80 -6.94
N PRO A 268 3.80 27.46 -6.79
CA PRO A 268 5.04 26.75 -6.49
C PRO A 268 5.93 26.62 -7.73
N LYS A 269 7.24 26.85 -7.55
CA LYS A 269 8.23 26.43 -8.56
C LYS A 269 8.20 24.91 -8.71
N LEU A 270 8.02 24.42 -9.94
CA LEU A 270 7.91 23.00 -10.26
C LEU A 270 9.11 22.18 -9.75
N SER A 271 10.33 22.71 -9.89
CA SER A 271 11.56 22.05 -9.41
C SER A 271 11.53 21.82 -7.90
N GLY A 272 11.16 22.84 -7.14
CA GLY A 272 11.00 22.77 -5.70
C GLY A 272 9.88 21.82 -5.25
N LEU A 273 8.76 21.83 -5.98
CA LEU A 273 7.62 20.93 -5.72
C LEU A 273 8.04 19.45 -5.85
N LEU A 274 8.78 19.11 -6.91
CA LEU A 274 9.29 17.76 -7.14
C LEU A 274 10.26 17.30 -6.05
N ILE A 275 11.20 18.17 -5.66
CA ILE A 275 12.17 17.88 -4.61
C ILE A 275 11.48 17.73 -3.25
N ALA A 276 10.58 18.65 -2.90
CA ALA A 276 9.83 18.62 -1.65
C ALA A 276 8.99 17.34 -1.53
N PHE A 277 8.31 16.96 -2.61
CA PHE A 277 7.53 15.74 -2.65
C PHE A 277 8.41 14.49 -2.50
N ALA A 278 9.51 14.41 -3.26
CA ALA A 278 10.41 13.27 -3.21
C ALA A 278 11.05 13.10 -1.82
N ALA A 279 11.50 14.20 -1.21
CA ALA A 279 12.04 14.22 0.14
C ALA A 279 10.98 13.82 1.18
N GLY A 280 9.77 14.38 1.11
CA GLY A 280 8.68 14.06 2.01
C GLY A 280 8.30 12.58 1.98
N LYS A 281 8.14 12.00 0.79
CA LYS A 281 7.84 10.55 0.65
C LYS A 281 9.01 9.67 1.09
N ALA A 282 10.26 10.08 0.87
CA ALA A 282 11.43 9.34 1.34
C ALA A 282 11.47 9.28 2.87
N VAL A 283 11.27 10.41 3.55
CA VAL A 283 11.18 10.49 5.02
C VAL A 283 10.00 9.67 5.55
N GLY A 284 8.86 9.69 4.85
CA GLY A 284 7.67 8.91 5.21
C GLY A 284 7.82 7.40 5.10
N SER A 285 8.88 6.91 4.45
CA SER A 285 9.17 5.48 4.34
C SER A 285 9.85 4.88 5.59
N ILE A 286 10.24 5.72 6.57
CA ILE A 286 10.92 5.28 7.79
C ILE A 286 9.92 4.50 8.68
N PRO A 287 10.17 3.21 9.00
CA PRO A 287 9.17 2.29 9.58
C PRO A 287 8.59 2.62 10.97
N PHE A 288 9.07 3.67 11.65
CA PHE A 288 8.77 3.91 13.07
C PHE A 288 7.95 5.18 13.37
N ALA A 289 7.62 5.97 12.35
CA ALA A 289 6.74 7.13 12.51
C ALA A 289 5.33 6.78 12.03
N PRO A 290 4.34 6.53 12.92
CA PRO A 290 2.96 6.28 12.49
C PRO A 290 2.45 7.48 11.68
N GLY A 291 2.00 7.21 10.46
CA GLY A 291 1.54 8.22 9.50
C GLY A 291 2.59 9.22 9.00
N GLY A 292 3.86 9.09 9.40
CA GLY A 292 4.91 10.04 9.06
C GLY A 292 4.70 11.47 9.58
N ILE A 293 3.70 11.68 10.45
CA ILE A 293 3.10 12.98 10.78
C ILE A 293 4.18 14.04 11.05
N VAL A 294 4.97 13.89 12.10
CA VAL A 294 5.93 14.94 12.50
C VAL A 294 7.02 15.20 11.45
N TYR A 295 7.62 14.15 10.89
CA TYR A 295 8.80 14.31 10.03
C TYR A 295 8.44 14.71 8.60
N VAL A 296 7.35 14.14 8.07
CA VAL A 296 6.94 14.39 6.69
C VAL A 296 6.32 15.78 6.59
N ASP A 297 5.62 16.28 7.61
CA ASP A 297 5.05 17.64 7.58
C ASP A 297 6.15 18.69 7.65
N ALA A 298 7.13 18.52 8.54
CA ALA A 298 8.29 19.41 8.59
C ALA A 298 9.07 19.41 7.26
N THR A 299 9.31 18.23 6.68
CA THR A 299 10.05 18.09 5.41
C THR A 299 9.29 18.72 4.25
N LEU A 300 7.97 18.51 4.18
CA LEU A 300 7.13 19.04 3.12
C LEU A 300 7.03 20.58 3.21
N ILE A 301 6.77 21.11 4.41
CA ILE A 301 6.70 22.57 4.64
C ILE A 301 8.06 23.21 4.33
N TYR A 302 9.15 22.62 4.82
CA TYR A 302 10.50 23.11 4.52
C TYR A 302 10.80 23.07 3.03
N GLY A 303 10.50 21.96 2.35
CA GLY A 303 10.71 21.81 0.91
C GLY A 303 9.88 22.78 0.07
N LEU A 304 8.63 23.02 0.45
CA LEU A 304 7.77 24.01 -0.22
C LEU A 304 8.28 25.44 0.01
N THR A 305 8.75 25.75 1.21
CA THR A 305 9.29 27.07 1.54
C THR A 305 10.64 27.32 0.85
N ALA A 306 11.63 26.46 1.11
CA ALA A 306 12.99 26.64 0.64
C ALA A 306 13.18 26.27 -0.84
N GLY A 307 12.50 25.23 -1.30
CA GLY A 307 12.63 24.73 -2.66
C GLY A 307 11.61 25.35 -3.62
N ALA A 308 10.33 25.34 -3.26
CA ALA A 308 9.27 25.82 -4.14
C ALA A 308 9.02 27.34 -4.04
N GLY A 309 9.64 28.01 -3.05
CA GLY A 309 9.61 29.46 -2.88
C GLY A 309 8.33 29.99 -2.23
N LEU A 310 7.57 29.14 -1.54
CA LEU A 310 6.32 29.56 -0.90
C LEU A 310 6.59 30.33 0.40
N PRO A 311 5.83 31.38 0.71
CA PRO A 311 5.72 31.92 2.06
C PRO A 311 5.37 30.82 3.07
N ALA A 312 5.95 30.86 4.27
CA ALA A 312 5.77 29.81 5.28
C ALA A 312 4.28 29.52 5.58
N ALA A 313 3.44 30.56 5.66
CA ALA A 313 2.00 30.44 5.83
C ALA A 313 1.33 29.62 4.71
N GLN A 314 1.66 29.92 3.45
CA GLN A 314 1.13 29.21 2.29
C GLN A 314 1.66 27.76 2.21
N ALA A 315 2.94 27.53 2.56
CA ALA A 315 3.52 26.20 2.60
C ALA A 315 2.83 25.30 3.64
N VAL A 316 2.54 25.85 4.83
CA VAL A 316 1.78 25.17 5.89
C VAL A 316 0.36 24.86 5.43
N ALA A 317 -0.34 25.83 4.84
CA ALA A 317 -1.70 25.63 4.36
C ALA A 317 -1.78 24.59 3.21
N ALA A 318 -0.85 24.66 2.25
CA ALA A 318 -0.76 23.68 1.15
C ALA A 318 -0.44 22.28 1.65
N ALA A 319 0.50 22.14 2.60
CA ALA A 319 0.82 20.86 3.23
C ALA A 319 -0.40 20.26 3.94
N PHE A 320 -1.18 21.10 4.63
CA PHE A 320 -2.42 20.69 5.29
C PHE A 320 -3.48 20.20 4.29
N VAL A 321 -3.76 20.95 3.22
CA VAL A 321 -4.71 20.52 2.18
C VAL A 321 -4.26 19.21 1.54
N TYR A 322 -2.98 19.10 1.21
CA TYR A 322 -2.42 17.87 0.65
C TYR A 322 -2.55 16.69 1.61
N ARG A 323 -2.30 16.85 2.92
CA ARG A 323 -2.48 15.78 3.92
C ARG A 323 -3.92 15.43 4.15
N PHE A 324 -4.82 16.40 4.16
CA PHE A 324 -6.24 16.14 4.25
C PHE A 324 -6.71 15.19 3.14
N VAL A 325 -6.25 15.42 1.90
CA VAL A 325 -6.60 14.57 0.75
C VAL A 325 -5.80 13.27 0.71
N SER A 326 -4.46 13.34 0.72
CA SER A 326 -3.58 12.18 0.48
C SER A 326 -3.48 11.23 1.66
N PHE A 327 -3.71 11.72 2.88
CA PHE A 327 -3.58 10.95 4.11
C PHE A 327 -4.96 10.67 4.73
N ILE A 328 -5.71 11.71 5.11
CA ILE A 328 -6.96 11.54 5.87
C ILE A 328 -8.06 10.92 5.01
N LEU A 329 -8.36 11.52 3.86
CA LEU A 329 -9.40 11.03 2.96
C LEU A 329 -9.09 9.63 2.44
N VAL A 330 -7.84 9.35 2.06
CA VAL A 330 -7.42 8.00 1.65
C VAL A 330 -7.58 6.99 2.78
N ALA A 331 -7.22 7.34 4.02
CA ALA A 331 -7.42 6.47 5.18
C ALA A 331 -8.91 6.19 5.44
N ILE A 332 -9.78 7.21 5.39
CA ILE A 332 -11.23 7.06 5.54
C ILE A 332 -11.76 6.10 4.46
N VAL A 333 -11.49 6.40 3.20
CA VAL A 333 -11.96 5.60 2.06
C VAL A 333 -11.44 4.16 2.17
N GLY A 334 -10.17 3.96 2.52
CA GLY A 334 -9.60 2.63 2.67
C GLY A 334 -10.17 1.83 3.83
N TRP A 335 -10.48 2.45 4.96
CA TRP A 335 -11.17 1.78 6.06
C TRP A 335 -12.63 1.45 5.74
N ILE A 336 -13.33 2.32 5.00
CA ILE A 336 -14.67 2.04 4.47
C ILE A 336 -14.61 0.80 3.55
N VAL A 337 -13.75 0.84 2.53
CA VAL A 337 -13.53 -0.29 1.61
C VAL A 337 -13.19 -1.56 2.38
N PHE A 338 -12.34 -1.45 3.39
CA PHE A 338 -11.95 -2.60 4.22
C PHE A 338 -13.12 -3.20 4.99
N ALA A 339 -13.93 -2.35 5.62
CA ALA A 339 -15.08 -2.77 6.41
C ALA A 339 -16.17 -3.44 5.56
N PHE A 340 -16.36 -3.01 4.30
CA PHE A 340 -17.40 -3.55 3.42
C PHE A 340 -16.96 -4.77 2.60
N LEU A 341 -15.71 -4.83 2.15
CA LEU A 341 -15.26 -5.86 1.18
C LEU A 341 -14.47 -7.02 1.80
N PHE A 342 -13.69 -6.78 2.85
CA PHE A 342 -12.79 -7.81 3.40
C PHE A 342 -13.34 -8.47 4.66
N ARG A 343 -14.16 -7.76 5.43
CA ARG A 343 -14.69 -8.25 6.70
C ARG A 343 -15.80 -9.30 6.56
N THR A 344 -16.64 -9.18 5.54
CA THR A 344 -17.75 -10.12 5.26
C THR A 344 -17.26 -11.49 4.81
N LYS A 345 -16.13 -11.55 4.09
CA LYS A 345 -15.50 -12.82 3.67
C LYS A 345 -14.64 -13.49 4.74
N GLN A 346 -14.24 -12.74 5.78
CA GLN A 346 -13.39 -13.26 6.85
C GLN A 346 -14.13 -14.21 7.81
N ALA A 347 -15.47 -14.16 7.84
CA ALA A 347 -16.31 -15.09 8.58
C ALA A 347 -16.33 -16.48 7.91
N ASP A 348 -16.42 -16.54 6.57
CA ASP A 348 -16.29 -17.79 5.80
C ASP A 348 -14.90 -18.44 5.98
N ASP A 349 -13.85 -17.64 6.15
CA ASP A 349 -12.48 -18.15 6.29
C ASP A 349 -12.22 -18.88 7.62
N GLU A 350 -12.88 -18.46 8.72
CA GLU A 350 -12.82 -19.18 10.00
C GLU A 350 -13.52 -20.55 9.89
N GLU A 351 -14.58 -20.62 9.07
CA GLU A 351 -15.32 -21.83 8.76
C GLU A 351 -14.51 -22.78 7.86
N TYR A 352 -13.85 -22.25 6.82
CA TYR A 352 -12.93 -23.01 5.95
C TYR A 352 -11.68 -23.52 6.68
N GLU A 353 -11.07 -22.72 7.56
CA GLU A 353 -9.95 -23.20 8.41
C GLU A 353 -10.39 -24.22 9.45
N ALA A 354 -11.64 -24.13 9.95
CA ALA A 354 -12.21 -25.13 10.85
C ALA A 354 -12.48 -26.45 10.13
N GLU A 355 -13.03 -26.42 8.91
CA GLU A 355 -13.21 -27.60 8.05
C GLU A 355 -11.87 -28.28 7.70
N PHE A 356 -10.84 -27.49 7.39
CA PHE A 356 -9.50 -28.01 7.08
C PHE A 356 -8.79 -28.61 8.30
N LYS A 357 -9.08 -28.12 9.50
CA LYS A 357 -8.59 -28.70 10.76
C LYS A 357 -9.34 -29.99 11.11
N GLN A 358 -10.64 -30.08 10.84
CA GLN A 358 -11.43 -31.29 11.04
C GLN A 358 -11.03 -32.44 10.11
N ARG A 359 -10.59 -32.15 8.88
CA ARG A 359 -10.05 -33.18 7.95
C ARG A 359 -8.64 -33.68 8.29
N ARG A 360 -8.00 -33.11 9.32
CA ARG A 360 -6.62 -33.42 9.74
C ARG A 360 -6.53 -34.19 11.07
N ILE A 361 -7.68 -34.45 11.70
CA ILE A 361 -7.87 -35.42 12.78
C ILE A 361 -8.42 -36.67 12.13
#